data_AF-A0A949M5Y2-F1
#
_entry.id   AF-A0A949M5Y2-F1
#
_cell.length_a   1.000
_cell.length_b   1.000
_cell.length_c   1.000
_cell.angle_alpha   90.00
_cell.angle_beta   90.00
_cell.angle_gamma   90.00
#
_symmetry.space_group_name_H-M   'P 1'
#
loop_
_entity.id
_entity.type
_entity.pdbx_description
1 polymer ?
#
loop_
_entity_poly.entity_id
_entity_poly.type
_entity_poly.pdbx_seq_one_letter_code
_entity_poly.pdbx_strand_id
1 'polypeptide(L)'
;MLIDVRRDRVGAEYVLVPALRHPPVRRRAEHGAGPSGYADLADPRDLPAFWIMRTPVTNAMYAQAIAIGACTPPQVRVALDDPVRTRHPVVYVSRSQARDYARWVGGALPSGAQWLRAASGGDGRRWPWGDETPDSTRANFDMQIGDTTPVASYLFGASRYGVLDMAGNVWEWVEAAYHVVRGGSFS
;
A
#
# COMPACT_ATOMS: atom_id res chain seq x y z
N MET A 1 2.03 4.08 2.15
CA MET A 1 1.65 5.52 2.26
C MET A 1 2.57 6.38 1.42
N LEU A 2 2.12 7.52 0.89
CA LEU A 2 3.03 8.51 0.29
C LEU A 2 3.71 9.30 1.38
N ILE A 3 4.94 9.77 1.10
CA ILE A 3 5.64 10.65 2.02
C ILE A 3 6.40 11.75 1.30
N ASP A 4 6.56 12.89 1.95
CA ASP A 4 7.72 13.75 1.71
C ASP A 4 8.90 13.20 2.52
N VAL A 5 9.85 12.53 1.84
CA VAL A 5 11.01 11.88 2.47
C VAL A 5 11.85 12.82 3.33
N ARG A 6 11.75 14.15 3.11
CA ARG A 6 12.43 15.16 3.93
C ARG A 6 11.81 15.34 5.32
N ARG A 7 10.66 14.70 5.58
CA ARG A 7 9.87 14.83 6.80
C ARG A 7 9.65 13.50 7.51
N ASP A 8 10.40 12.46 7.17
CA ASP A 8 10.30 11.15 7.86
C ASP A 8 10.52 11.33 9.38
N ARG A 9 9.63 10.72 10.15
CA ARG A 9 9.63 10.73 11.62
C ARG A 9 9.79 9.34 12.24
N VAL A 10 9.76 8.29 11.43
CA VAL A 10 9.64 6.90 11.89
C VAL A 10 10.76 6.00 11.37
N GLY A 11 11.68 6.52 10.57
CA GLY A 11 12.79 5.76 10.00
C GLY A 11 12.30 4.69 9.02
N ALA A 12 11.22 4.96 8.28
CA ALA A 12 10.70 4.00 7.31
C ALA A 12 11.55 4.01 6.04
N GLU A 13 11.57 2.87 5.33
CA GLU A 13 12.15 2.82 4.00
C GLU A 13 11.17 3.35 2.96
N TYR A 14 11.67 4.09 1.98
CA TYR A 14 10.88 4.65 0.90
C TYR A 14 11.44 4.28 -0.47
N VAL A 15 10.54 4.17 -1.43
CA VAL A 15 10.84 3.89 -2.83
C VAL A 15 10.40 5.07 -3.68
N LEU A 16 11.28 5.52 -4.57
CA LEU A 16 10.93 6.51 -5.60
C LEU A 16 10.22 5.79 -6.75
N VAL A 17 8.97 6.18 -7.00
CA VAL A 17 8.23 5.80 -8.20
C VAL A 17 8.38 6.93 -9.22
N PRO A 18 9.17 6.76 -10.30
CA PRO A 18 9.42 7.82 -11.25
C PRO A 18 8.18 8.16 -12.09
N ALA A 19 8.14 9.36 -12.65
CA ALA A 19 7.22 9.69 -13.73
C ALA A 19 7.54 8.86 -14.98
N LEU A 20 6.52 8.44 -15.73
CA LEU A 20 6.73 7.70 -16.98
C LEU A 20 7.11 8.69 -18.09
N ARG A 21 8.25 8.45 -18.75
CA ARG A 21 8.71 9.28 -19.89
C ARG A 21 7.90 9.02 -21.16
N HIS A 22 7.44 7.77 -21.34
CA HIS A 22 6.58 7.34 -22.44
C HIS A 22 5.51 6.41 -21.86
N PRO A 23 4.33 6.95 -21.52
CA PRO A 23 3.26 6.11 -20.98
C PRO A 23 2.81 5.10 -22.04
N PRO A 24 2.67 3.80 -21.72
CA PRO A 24 2.21 2.81 -22.69
C PRO A 24 0.83 3.17 -23.20
N VAL A 25 0.58 3.00 -24.50
CA VAL A 25 -0.71 3.29 -25.14
C VAL A 25 -1.79 2.40 -24.52
N ARG A 26 -3.01 2.94 -24.33
CA ARG A 26 -4.12 2.12 -23.81
C ARG A 26 -4.32 0.93 -24.74
N ARG A 27 -4.26 -0.31 -24.24
CA ARG A 27 -4.95 -1.39 -24.96
C ARG A 27 -6.42 -1.01 -25.01
N ARG A 28 -7.00 -0.93 -26.20
CA ARG A 28 -8.45 -0.82 -26.35
C ARG A 28 -9.03 -2.00 -25.58
N ALA A 29 -9.88 -1.72 -24.59
CA ALA A 29 -10.68 -2.77 -23.97
C ALA A 29 -11.58 -3.35 -25.07
N GLU A 30 -11.39 -4.61 -25.39
CA GLU A 30 -12.36 -5.37 -26.17
C GLU A 30 -13.60 -5.53 -25.29
N HIS A 31 -14.65 -4.79 -25.62
CA HIS A 31 -16.03 -4.88 -25.13
C HIS A 31 -16.30 -4.71 -23.61
N GLY A 32 -17.02 -3.63 -23.28
CA GLY A 32 -17.82 -3.54 -22.04
C GLY A 32 -17.66 -2.21 -21.31
N ALA A 33 -18.57 -1.27 -21.54
CA ALA A 33 -18.73 -0.09 -20.69
C ALA A 33 -19.22 -0.55 -19.31
N GLY A 34 -18.29 -0.69 -18.36
CA GLY A 34 -18.63 -0.79 -16.93
C GLY A 34 -19.26 0.51 -16.42
N PRO A 35 -20.04 0.46 -15.33
CA PRO A 35 -20.87 1.57 -14.91
C PRO A 35 -20.04 2.84 -14.63
N SER A 36 -20.52 3.93 -15.20
CA SER A 36 -20.10 5.32 -15.04
C SER A 36 -19.96 5.70 -13.56
N GLY A 37 -18.77 5.49 -12.99
CA GLY A 37 -18.47 5.89 -11.61
C GLY A 37 -16.97 6.01 -11.29
N TYR A 38 -16.08 5.57 -12.18
CA TYR A 38 -14.62 5.62 -11.98
C TYR A 38 -13.92 6.75 -12.76
N ALA A 39 -14.67 7.77 -13.19
CA ALA A 39 -14.21 8.80 -14.11
C ALA A 39 -13.16 9.79 -13.53
N ASP A 40 -12.80 9.67 -12.26
CA ASP A 40 -12.01 10.69 -11.56
C ASP A 40 -10.71 10.17 -10.93
N LEU A 41 -10.27 8.97 -11.31
CA LEU A 41 -8.93 8.52 -10.98
C LEU A 41 -7.99 9.03 -12.07
N ALA A 42 -7.13 9.99 -11.71
CA ALA A 42 -6.01 10.42 -12.55
C ALA A 42 -5.33 9.19 -13.16
N ASP A 43 -5.06 9.21 -14.47
CA ASP A 43 -4.49 8.05 -15.13
C ASP A 43 -3.13 7.73 -14.47
N PRO A 44 -2.88 6.49 -14.02
CA PRO A 44 -1.62 6.14 -13.35
C PRO A 44 -0.39 6.48 -14.19
N ARG A 45 -0.56 6.59 -15.51
CA ARG A 45 0.48 6.93 -16.47
C ARG A 45 0.91 8.40 -16.45
N ASP A 46 0.04 9.31 -16.02
CA ASP A 46 0.24 10.77 -16.10
C ASP A 46 0.63 11.39 -14.75
N LEU A 47 0.94 10.57 -13.74
CA LEU A 47 1.31 11.04 -12.41
C LEU A 47 2.76 11.58 -12.37
N PRO A 48 3.05 12.67 -11.64
CA PRO A 48 4.43 13.08 -11.37
C PRO A 48 5.16 12.02 -10.53
N ALA A 49 6.49 12.08 -10.46
CA ALA A 49 7.25 11.18 -9.57
C ALA A 49 6.83 11.39 -8.11
N PHE A 50 6.80 10.30 -7.33
CA PHE A 50 6.43 10.35 -5.92
C PHE A 50 7.20 9.31 -5.11
N TRP A 51 7.32 9.56 -3.80
CA TRP A 51 7.85 8.60 -2.85
C TRP A 51 6.71 7.87 -2.15
N ILE A 52 6.88 6.57 -1.97
CA ILE A 52 5.95 5.70 -1.24
C ILE A 52 6.75 4.86 -0.25
N MET A 53 6.18 4.61 0.94
CA MET A 53 6.74 3.64 1.89
C MET A 53 6.93 2.29 1.18
N ARG A 54 8.08 1.66 1.41
CA ARG A 54 8.44 0.38 0.81
C ARG A 54 7.53 -0.74 1.29
N THR A 55 7.01 -0.64 2.52
CA THR A 55 6.13 -1.61 3.16
C THR A 55 4.87 -0.94 3.70
N PRO A 56 3.84 -1.72 4.10
CA PRO A 56 2.80 -1.24 5.00
C PRO A 56 3.37 -0.66 6.30
N VAL A 57 2.60 0.23 6.94
CA VAL A 57 2.94 0.79 8.26
C VAL A 57 2.89 -0.32 9.30
N THR A 58 3.93 -0.48 10.10
CA THR A 58 3.98 -1.51 11.14
C THR A 58 3.31 -1.08 12.44
N ASN A 59 3.01 -2.03 13.32
CA ASN A 59 2.54 -1.75 14.68
C ASN A 59 3.51 -0.83 15.44
N ALA A 60 4.82 -1.08 15.37
CA ALA A 60 5.81 -0.22 16.04
C ALA A 60 5.82 1.21 15.49
N MET A 61 5.68 1.37 14.17
CA MET A 61 5.60 2.69 13.55
C MET A 61 4.33 3.46 13.97
N TYR A 62 3.19 2.78 14.01
CA TYR A 62 1.91 3.39 14.43
C TYR A 62 1.89 3.72 15.92
N ALA A 63 2.50 2.87 16.76
CA ALA A 63 2.62 3.09 18.20
C ALA A 63 3.38 4.39 18.56
N GLN A 64 4.37 4.79 17.76
CA GLN A 64 5.07 6.08 17.95
C GLN A 64 4.11 7.28 17.80
N ALA A 65 3.17 7.21 16.86
CA ALA A 65 2.17 8.26 16.66
C ALA A 65 1.16 8.33 17.81
N ILE A 66 0.78 7.18 18.37
CA ILE A 66 -0.09 7.10 19.56
C ILE A 66 0.62 7.68 20.77
N ALA A 67 1.90 7.34 20.98
CA ALA A 67 2.66 7.73 22.16
C ALA A 67 2.73 9.26 22.36
N ILE A 68 2.67 10.03 21.27
CA ILE A 68 2.70 11.49 21.29
C ILE A 68 1.33 12.14 21.03
N GLY A 69 0.26 11.34 20.96
CA GLY A 69 -1.12 11.82 20.78
C GLY A 69 -1.47 12.28 19.36
N ALA A 70 -0.64 11.99 18.36
CA ALA A 70 -0.94 12.34 16.96
C ALA A 70 -1.93 11.39 16.29
N CYS A 71 -2.08 10.17 16.82
CA CYS A 71 -3.05 9.19 16.34
C CYS A 71 -3.78 8.55 17.51
N THR A 72 -5.03 8.12 17.26
CA THR A 72 -5.78 7.30 18.21
C THR A 72 -5.51 5.81 17.99
N PRO A 73 -5.64 4.97 19.03
CA PRO A 73 -5.50 3.52 18.88
C PRO A 73 -6.54 2.92 17.92
N PRO A 74 -6.21 1.85 17.17
CA PRO A 74 -7.15 1.13 16.32
C PRO A 74 -8.27 0.51 17.15
N GLN A 75 -9.37 0.12 16.48
CA GLN A 75 -10.54 -0.45 17.14
C GLN A 75 -10.20 -1.74 17.91
N VAL A 76 -9.31 -2.55 17.36
CA VAL A 76 -8.79 -3.78 17.99
C VAL A 76 -7.29 -3.63 18.15
N ARG A 77 -6.80 -3.75 19.39
CA ARG A 77 -5.40 -3.48 19.73
C ARG A 77 -4.56 -4.73 19.98
N VAL A 78 -5.14 -5.93 19.93
CA VAL A 78 -4.44 -7.19 20.27
C VAL A 78 -3.11 -7.33 19.53
N ALA A 79 -3.09 -7.07 18.21
CA ALA A 79 -1.85 -7.13 17.44
C ALA A 79 -0.90 -5.95 17.67
N LEU A 80 -1.45 -4.76 17.96
CA LEU A 80 -0.67 -3.54 18.22
C LEU A 80 0.10 -3.64 19.55
N ASP A 81 -0.54 -4.20 20.56
CA ASP A 81 -0.02 -4.28 21.93
C ASP A 81 0.85 -5.55 22.15
N ASP A 82 0.96 -6.43 21.15
CA ASP A 82 1.81 -7.63 21.19
C ASP A 82 3.27 -7.29 20.81
N PRO A 83 4.24 -7.45 21.73
CA PRO A 83 5.65 -7.12 21.49
C PRO A 83 6.30 -7.98 20.38
N VAL A 84 5.76 -9.16 20.08
CA VAL A 84 6.24 -10.02 18.98
C VAL A 84 5.80 -9.48 17.62
N ARG A 85 4.69 -8.73 17.57
CA ARG A 85 4.08 -8.23 16.34
C ARG A 85 4.49 -6.81 15.97
N THR A 86 5.54 -6.28 16.57
CA THR A 86 6.07 -4.94 16.29
C THR A 86 6.34 -4.68 14.81
N ARG A 87 6.77 -5.71 14.06
CA ARG A 87 7.03 -5.65 12.61
C ARG A 87 5.85 -6.08 11.72
N HIS A 88 4.74 -6.51 12.31
CA HIS A 88 3.53 -6.81 11.54
C HIS A 88 2.85 -5.50 11.09
N PRO A 89 2.13 -5.51 9.96
CA PRO A 89 1.33 -4.36 9.56
C PRO A 89 0.30 -3.99 10.64
N VAL A 90 0.11 -2.69 10.85
CA VAL A 90 -0.99 -2.23 11.71
C VAL A 90 -2.32 -2.51 11.02
N VAL A 91 -3.25 -3.09 11.77
CA VAL A 91 -4.58 -3.50 11.30
C VAL A 91 -5.68 -2.84 12.14
N TYR A 92 -6.93 -2.95 11.68
CA TYR A 92 -8.10 -2.35 12.35
C TYR A 92 -8.03 -0.83 12.51
N VAL A 93 -7.27 -0.17 11.63
CA VAL A 93 -7.22 1.29 11.50
C VAL A 93 -8.32 1.75 10.55
N SER A 94 -9.08 2.76 10.96
CA SER A 94 -10.02 3.42 10.07
C SER A 94 -9.26 4.25 9.02
N ARG A 95 -9.97 4.65 7.96
CA ARG A 95 -9.39 5.55 6.96
C ARG A 95 -9.01 6.92 7.53
N SER A 96 -9.77 7.43 8.50
CA SER A 96 -9.41 8.70 9.17
C SER A 96 -8.11 8.56 9.96
N GLN A 97 -7.97 7.47 10.72
CA GLN A 97 -6.73 7.13 11.43
C GLN A 97 -5.54 7.01 10.49
N ALA A 98 -5.72 6.33 9.35
CA ALA A 98 -4.67 6.21 8.33
C ALA A 98 -4.27 7.57 7.73
N ARG A 99 -5.23 8.50 7.54
CA ARG A 99 -4.95 9.88 7.10
C ARG A 99 -4.21 10.68 8.16
N ASP A 100 -4.62 10.57 9.42
CA ASP A 100 -3.98 11.28 10.54
C ASP A 100 -2.53 10.83 10.71
N TYR A 101 -2.29 9.52 10.64
CA TYR A 101 -0.94 8.97 10.63
C TYR A 101 -0.12 9.48 9.43
N ALA A 102 -0.69 9.41 8.22
CA ALA A 102 0.00 9.87 7.02
C ALA A 102 0.40 11.36 7.13
N ARG A 103 -0.48 12.22 7.65
CA ARG A 103 -0.18 13.63 7.91
C ARG A 103 0.90 13.80 8.96
N TRP A 104 0.84 13.02 10.03
CA TRP A 104 1.82 13.09 11.12
C TRP A 104 3.24 12.76 10.64
N VAL A 105 3.41 11.74 9.79
CA VAL A 105 4.71 11.42 9.15
C VAL A 105 5.08 12.38 8.01
N GLY A 106 4.34 13.47 7.81
CA GLY A 106 4.62 14.47 6.77
C GLY A 106 4.26 14.03 5.35
N GLY A 107 3.37 13.06 5.22
CA GLY A 107 2.92 12.48 3.95
C GLY A 107 1.41 12.55 3.74
N ALA A 108 0.91 11.62 2.92
CA ALA A 108 -0.52 11.47 2.60
C ALA A 108 -0.85 10.01 2.23
N LEU A 109 -2.13 9.66 2.22
CA LEU A 109 -2.55 8.40 1.58
C LEU A 109 -2.32 8.47 0.07
N PRO A 110 -1.89 7.37 -0.58
CA PRO A 110 -1.78 7.33 -2.04
C PRO A 110 -3.16 7.38 -2.66
N SER A 111 -3.32 8.03 -3.81
CA SER A 111 -4.48 7.80 -4.66
C SER A 111 -4.49 6.36 -5.18
N GLY A 112 -5.65 5.88 -5.63
CA GLY A 112 -5.74 4.56 -6.26
C GLY A 112 -4.81 4.39 -7.47
N ALA A 113 -4.56 5.48 -8.21
CA ALA A 113 -3.65 5.48 -9.35
C ALA A 113 -2.17 5.45 -8.95
N GLN A 114 -1.79 6.17 -7.89
CA GLN A 114 -0.43 6.10 -7.34
C GLN A 114 -0.14 4.71 -6.79
N TRP A 115 -1.09 4.12 -6.06
CA TRP A 115 -0.99 2.75 -5.55
C TRP A 115 -0.83 1.75 -6.72
N LEU A 116 -1.67 1.86 -7.75
CA LEU A 116 -1.61 0.99 -8.92
C LEU A 116 -0.27 1.13 -9.66
N ARG A 117 0.23 2.36 -9.85
CA ARG A 117 1.55 2.56 -10.47
C ARG A 117 2.65 1.92 -9.62
N ALA A 118 2.63 2.12 -8.31
CA ALA A 118 3.61 1.52 -7.41
C ALA A 118 3.61 -0.02 -7.44
N ALA A 119 2.43 -0.63 -7.58
CA ALA A 119 2.25 -2.08 -7.70
C ALA A 119 2.68 -2.62 -9.06
N SER A 120 2.07 -2.13 -10.15
CA SER A 120 2.18 -2.75 -11.48
C SER A 120 3.20 -2.09 -12.39
N GLY A 121 3.82 -0.97 -12.00
CA GLY A 121 4.68 -0.23 -12.92
C GLY A 121 3.93 0.56 -14.00
N GLY A 122 2.62 0.37 -14.14
CA GLY A 122 1.82 0.94 -15.23
C GLY A 122 1.98 0.21 -16.57
N ASP A 123 2.62 -0.97 -16.59
CA ASP A 123 2.87 -1.76 -17.81
C ASP A 123 1.84 -2.89 -18.04
N GLY A 124 0.86 -3.03 -17.14
CA GLY A 124 -0.26 -3.96 -17.31
C GLY A 124 -0.01 -5.38 -16.80
N ARG A 125 1.10 -5.63 -16.11
CA ARG A 125 1.34 -6.90 -15.38
C ARG A 125 0.21 -7.23 -14.40
N ARG A 126 -0.04 -8.53 -14.20
CA ARG A 126 -1.10 -9.02 -13.32
C ARG A 126 -0.78 -8.84 -11.83
N TRP A 127 0.46 -9.10 -11.43
CA TRP A 127 0.93 -9.05 -10.05
C TRP A 127 2.11 -8.09 -9.93
N PRO A 128 2.45 -7.61 -8.72
CA PRO A 128 3.58 -6.70 -8.54
C PRO A 128 4.89 -7.22 -9.17
N TRP A 129 5.16 -8.51 -8.99
CA TRP A 129 6.35 -9.19 -9.49
C TRP A 129 6.30 -9.54 -10.98
N GLY A 130 5.12 -9.61 -11.60
CA GLY A 130 4.99 -10.09 -12.98
C GLY A 130 3.67 -10.79 -13.26
N ASP A 131 3.70 -11.77 -14.15
CA ASP A 131 2.53 -12.53 -14.59
C ASP A 131 2.52 -13.97 -14.05
N GLU A 132 3.57 -14.38 -13.35
CA GLU A 132 3.67 -15.66 -12.67
C GLU A 132 2.61 -15.79 -11.57
N THR A 133 2.01 -16.98 -11.48
CA THR A 133 1.01 -17.30 -10.46
C THR A 133 1.55 -17.02 -9.05
N PRO A 134 0.73 -16.45 -8.14
CA PRO A 134 1.13 -16.25 -6.76
C PRO A 134 1.51 -17.56 -6.06
N ASP A 135 2.55 -17.49 -5.23
CA ASP A 135 2.96 -18.59 -4.35
C ASP A 135 3.42 -18.04 -2.98
N SER A 136 3.67 -18.94 -2.05
CA SER A 136 4.05 -18.62 -0.67
C SER A 136 5.42 -17.96 -0.52
N THR A 137 6.21 -17.85 -1.59
CA THR A 137 7.48 -17.10 -1.59
C THR A 137 7.29 -15.63 -1.95
N ARG A 138 6.15 -15.28 -2.55
CA ARG A 138 5.86 -13.94 -3.07
C ARG A 138 4.79 -13.17 -2.31
N ALA A 139 3.86 -13.85 -1.64
CA ALA A 139 2.79 -13.18 -0.90
C ALA A 139 2.23 -14.05 0.24
N ASN A 140 1.56 -13.38 1.20
CA ASN A 140 0.68 -14.02 2.18
C ASN A 140 -0.77 -13.89 1.73
N PHE A 141 -1.43 -15.00 1.38
CA PHE A 141 -2.79 -15.01 0.83
C PHE A 141 -3.47 -16.38 1.05
N ASP A 142 -4.78 -16.46 0.80
CA ASP A 142 -5.57 -17.71 0.81
C ASP A 142 -5.46 -18.51 2.11
N MET A 143 -5.39 -17.79 3.24
CA MET A 143 -5.34 -18.36 4.59
C MET A 143 -4.18 -19.34 4.84
N GLN A 144 -3.13 -19.32 4.02
CA GLN A 144 -2.00 -20.27 4.15
C GLN A 144 -1.29 -20.16 5.50
N ILE A 145 -1.20 -18.94 6.05
CA ILE A 145 -0.68 -18.68 7.40
C ILE A 145 -1.83 -18.44 8.40
N GLY A 146 -2.95 -17.88 7.95
CA GLY A 146 -4.12 -17.56 8.77
C GLY A 146 -4.01 -16.26 9.59
N ASP A 147 -2.93 -15.49 9.43
CA ASP A 147 -2.71 -14.18 10.04
C ASP A 147 -1.77 -13.36 9.16
N THR A 148 -1.63 -12.07 9.47
CA THR A 148 -0.59 -11.19 8.95
C THR A 148 0.82 -11.75 9.22
N THR A 149 1.76 -11.42 8.35
CA THR A 149 3.18 -11.72 8.54
C THR A 149 3.98 -10.42 8.69
N PRO A 150 5.19 -10.47 9.28
CA PRO A 150 6.05 -9.30 9.35
C PRO A 150 6.26 -8.68 7.97
N VAL A 151 6.25 -7.35 7.89
CA VAL A 151 6.52 -6.68 6.61
C VAL A 151 7.88 -7.06 6.06
N ALA A 152 7.98 -7.09 4.74
CA ALA A 152 9.18 -7.51 4.00
C ALA A 152 9.58 -8.99 4.17
N SER A 153 8.63 -9.86 4.52
CA SER A 153 8.86 -11.32 4.54
C SER A 153 8.94 -11.92 3.12
N TYR A 154 8.35 -11.28 2.12
CA TYR A 154 8.27 -11.78 0.74
C TYR A 154 9.03 -10.87 -0.23
N LEU A 155 10.36 -10.93 -0.20
CA LEU A 155 11.19 -10.08 -1.08
C LEU A 155 11.00 -10.39 -2.57
N PHE A 156 10.68 -11.63 -2.93
CA PHE A 156 10.34 -12.01 -4.31
C PHE A 156 8.95 -11.52 -4.76
N GLY A 157 8.16 -10.99 -3.84
CA GLY A 157 6.88 -10.32 -4.10
C GLY A 157 6.99 -8.85 -4.47
N ALA A 158 8.22 -8.31 -4.54
CA ALA A 158 8.43 -6.90 -4.80
C ALA A 158 7.88 -6.45 -6.15
N SER A 159 7.35 -5.22 -6.20
CA SER A 159 7.10 -4.55 -7.46
C SER A 159 8.42 -4.24 -8.19
N ARG A 160 8.34 -3.88 -9.48
CA ARG A 160 9.53 -3.43 -10.24
C ARG A 160 10.27 -2.23 -9.63
N TYR A 161 9.62 -1.49 -8.73
CA TYR A 161 10.23 -0.37 -8.02
C TYR A 161 10.81 -0.78 -6.66
N GLY A 162 10.53 -2.01 -6.20
CA GLY A 162 10.97 -2.52 -4.90
C GLY A 162 9.96 -2.36 -3.78
N VAL A 163 8.72 -1.96 -4.08
CA VAL A 163 7.63 -1.85 -3.08
C VAL A 163 7.12 -3.26 -2.77
N LEU A 164 6.99 -3.57 -1.48
CA LEU A 164 6.68 -4.90 -0.96
C LEU A 164 5.24 -4.97 -0.47
N ASP A 165 4.73 -6.20 -0.32
CA ASP A 165 3.43 -6.52 0.26
C ASP A 165 2.23 -5.83 -0.44
N MET A 166 2.41 -5.39 -1.70
CA MET A 166 1.34 -4.80 -2.52
C MET A 166 0.29 -5.84 -2.97
N ALA A 167 0.54 -7.14 -2.72
CA ALA A 167 -0.41 -8.22 -2.91
C ALA A 167 -0.45 -9.09 -1.65
N GLY A 168 -1.64 -9.22 -1.05
CA GLY A 168 -1.86 -9.99 0.17
C GLY A 168 -1.45 -9.26 1.45
N ASN A 169 -1.26 -10.03 2.53
CA ASN A 169 -1.00 -9.58 3.90
C ASN A 169 -2.14 -8.73 4.49
N VAL A 170 -2.31 -7.48 4.05
CA VAL A 170 -3.37 -6.57 4.53
C VAL A 170 -3.93 -5.69 3.42
N TRP A 171 -5.23 -5.39 3.52
CA TRP A 171 -5.86 -4.37 2.70
C TRP A 171 -5.28 -2.98 3.01
N GLU A 172 -4.96 -2.23 1.96
CA GLU A 172 -4.36 -0.91 2.08
C GLU A 172 -5.33 0.22 1.73
N TRP A 173 -5.48 1.19 2.63
CA TRP A 173 -6.27 2.40 2.39
C TRP A 173 -5.64 3.29 1.31
N VAL A 174 -6.46 3.68 0.34
CA VAL A 174 -6.13 4.73 -0.65
C VAL A 174 -7.03 5.95 -0.47
N GLU A 175 -6.57 7.08 -1.00
CA GLU A 175 -7.35 8.30 -1.07
C GLU A 175 -8.35 8.22 -2.24
N ALA A 176 -9.65 8.21 -1.92
CA ALA A 176 -10.78 8.15 -2.86
C ALA A 176 -12.05 8.82 -2.28
N ALA A 177 -13.07 9.14 -3.09
CA ALA A 177 -14.35 9.65 -2.58
C ALA A 177 -15.09 8.65 -1.68
N TYR A 178 -14.88 7.35 -1.91
CA TYR A 178 -15.50 6.25 -1.18
C TYR A 178 -14.45 5.42 -0.41
N HIS A 179 -14.90 4.46 0.42
CA HIS A 179 -14.04 3.53 1.16
C HIS A 179 -13.39 2.52 0.22
N VAL A 180 -12.28 2.90 -0.40
CA VAL A 180 -11.52 2.03 -1.31
C VAL A 180 -10.28 1.52 -0.61
N VAL A 181 -10.10 0.21 -0.66
CA VAL A 181 -8.87 -0.50 -0.28
C VAL A 181 -8.30 -1.25 -1.48
N ARG A 182 -7.01 -1.57 -1.44
CA ARG A 182 -6.28 -2.30 -2.50
C ARG A 182 -5.40 -3.40 -1.90
N GLY A 183 -4.89 -4.30 -2.74
CA GLY A 183 -3.87 -5.29 -2.40
C GLY A 183 -4.37 -6.69 -2.02
N GLY A 184 -5.55 -6.81 -1.43
CA GLY A 184 -5.97 -8.08 -0.82
C GLY A 184 -5.44 -8.22 0.61
N SER A 185 -5.81 -9.29 1.31
CA SER A 185 -5.29 -9.63 2.63
C SER A 185 -4.69 -11.04 2.64
N PHE A 186 -4.24 -11.49 3.80
CA PHE A 186 -3.83 -12.89 4.01
C PHE A 186 -4.97 -13.90 3.76
N SER A 187 -6.22 -13.45 3.78
CA SER A 187 -7.44 -14.25 3.60
C SER A 187 -8.00 -14.19 2.19
#